data_AF-A0A5D2FRA6-F1
#
_entry.id   AF-A0A5D2FRA6-F1
#
_cell.length_a   1.000
_cell.length_b   1.000
_cell.length_c   1.000
_cell.angle_alpha   90.00
_cell.angle_beta   90.00
_cell.angle_gamma   90.00
#
_symmetry.space_group_name_H-M   'P 1'
#
loop_
_entity.id
_entity.type
_entity.pdbx_description
1 polymer ?
#
loop_
_entity_poly.entity_id
_entity_poly.type
_entity_poly.pdbx_seq_one_letter_code
_entity_poly.pdbx_strand_id
1 'polypeptide(L)'
;MNKLQSLSISSIKDDEFLQLQSMSYPPVSLRKLCLRGRLTKLPDWVSKLHNLVRIGLHWSRISDDSLKILGVLPKLLKFQLTNEI
;
A
#
# COMPACT_ATOMS: atom_id res chain seq x y z
N MET A 1 12.51 11.86 4.99
CA MET A 1 11.67 10.85 5.69
C MET A 1 12.38 9.48 5.72
N ASN A 2 13.59 9.40 6.27
CA ASN A 2 14.53 8.31 5.96
C ASN A 2 14.51 7.21 7.03
N LYS A 3 13.82 7.47 8.14
CA LYS A 3 13.69 6.55 9.28
C LYS A 3 12.27 6.04 9.47
N LEU A 4 11.31 6.49 8.64
CA LEU A 4 9.92 6.09 8.78
C LEU A 4 9.78 4.62 8.41
N GLN A 5 9.34 3.81 9.38
CA GLN A 5 9.18 2.36 9.21
C GLN A 5 7.72 1.93 9.09
N SER A 6 6.76 2.77 9.49
CA SER A 6 5.34 2.47 9.44
C SER A 6 4.59 3.67 8.88
N LEU A 7 3.73 3.43 7.89
CA LEU A 7 2.92 4.45 7.23
C LEU A 7 1.51 3.89 7.12
N SER A 8 0.55 4.66 7.62
CA SER A 8 -0.87 4.38 7.49
C SER A 8 -1.52 5.55 6.79
N ILE A 9 -2.24 5.30 5.70
CA ILE A 9 -2.97 6.30 4.95
C ILE A 9 -4.41 5.83 4.85
N SER A 10 -5.33 6.70 5.26
CA SER A 10 -6.77 6.42 5.20
C SER A 10 -7.46 7.52 4.43
N SER A 11 -8.42 7.13 3.60
CA SER A 11 -9.40 8.06 3.06
C SER A 11 -10.23 8.64 4.20
N ILE A 12 -10.64 9.90 4.05
CA ILE A 12 -11.53 10.56 5.02
C ILE A 12 -12.95 10.02 4.86
N LYS A 13 -13.37 9.72 3.62
CA LYS A 13 -14.67 9.15 3.31
C LYS A 13 -14.55 7.78 2.64
N ASP A 14 -15.54 6.94 2.87
CA ASP A 14 -15.56 5.56 2.36
C ASP A 14 -15.74 5.48 0.84
N ASP A 15 -16.22 6.55 0.22
CA ASP A 15 -16.45 6.64 -1.23
C ASP A 15 -15.31 7.33 -2.01
N GLU A 16 -14.39 7.98 -1.30
CA GLU A 16 -13.27 8.69 -1.90
C GLU A 16 -12.13 7.73 -2.27
N PHE A 17 -11.56 7.98 -3.45
CA PHE A 17 -10.38 7.26 -3.92
C PHE A 17 -9.15 7.70 -3.14
N LEU A 18 -8.35 6.73 -2.72
CA LEU A 18 -7.10 6.99 -2.04
C LEU A 18 -6.07 7.54 -3.04
N GLN A 19 -5.87 8.86 -3.05
CA GLN A 19 -4.93 9.53 -3.94
C GLN A 19 -3.49 9.38 -3.44
N LEU A 20 -2.79 8.38 -3.98
CA LEU A 20 -1.41 8.05 -3.58
C LEU A 20 -0.35 8.37 -4.66
N GLN A 21 -0.78 8.80 -5.85
CA GLN A 21 0.12 9.04 -6.98
C GLN A 21 0.92 10.35 -6.87
N SER A 22 0.50 11.28 -6.01
CA SER A 22 1.23 12.54 -5.74
C SER A 22 2.50 12.34 -4.91
N MET A 23 2.71 11.15 -4.33
CA MET A 23 3.94 10.85 -3.59
C MET A 23 5.06 10.38 -4.52
N SER A 24 5.92 11.33 -4.92
CA SER A 24 7.07 11.06 -5.80
C SER A 24 8.21 10.30 -5.11
N TYR A 25 8.33 10.41 -3.78
CA TYR A 25 9.43 9.84 -3.00
C TYR A 25 8.90 9.02 -1.80
N PRO A 26 8.65 7.72 -1.99
CA PRO A 26 8.21 6.88 -0.87
C PRO A 26 9.35 6.74 0.17
N PRO A 27 9.01 6.62 1.47
CA PRO A 27 10.00 6.31 2.50
C PRO A 27 10.57 4.91 2.28
N VAL A 28 11.77 4.79 1.70
CA VAL A 28 12.40 3.49 1.34
C VAL A 28 12.72 2.58 2.54
N SER A 29 12.74 3.16 3.75
CA SER A 29 12.92 2.44 5.02
C SER A 29 11.62 1.82 5.55
N LEU A 30 10.51 1.94 4.80
CA LEU A 30 9.21 1.47 5.24
C LEU A 30 9.19 -0.06 5.37
N ARG A 31 8.71 -0.53 6.51
CA ARG A 31 8.51 -1.94 6.83
C ARG A 31 7.03 -2.32 6.90
N LYS A 32 6.16 -1.36 7.19
CA LYS A 32 4.71 -1.56 7.30
C LYS A 32 3.98 -0.47 6.51
N LEU A 33 3.11 -0.90 5.60
CA LEU A 33 2.23 -0.03 4.84
C LEU A 33 0.78 -0.45 5.08
N CYS A 34 -0.06 0.48 5.52
CA CYS A 34 -1.50 0.29 5.64
C CYS A 34 -2.21 1.33 4.77
N LEU A 35 -3.05 0.87 3.85
CA LEU A 35 -3.85 1.71 2.97
C LEU A 35 -5.32 1.38 3.22
N ARG A 36 -6.10 2.38 3.64
CA ARG A 36 -7.54 2.24 3.91
C ARG A 36 -8.33 3.18 3.01
N GLY A 37 -9.23 2.65 2.21
CA GLY A 37 -10.07 3.40 1.27
C GLY A 37 -10.04 2.85 -0.14
N ARG A 38 -10.83 3.44 -1.04
CA ARG A 38 -11.00 2.91 -2.40
C ARG A 38 -9.71 3.03 -3.19
N LEU A 39 -9.11 1.89 -3.48
CA LEU A 39 -7.90 1.76 -4.29
C LEU A 39 -8.13 0.69 -5.35
N THR A 40 -7.98 1.05 -6.62
CA THR A 40 -8.10 0.12 -7.77
C THR A 40 -6.75 -0.42 -8.24
N LYS A 41 -5.69 0.36 -8.05
CA LYS A 41 -4.32 0.01 -8.43
C LYS A 41 -3.33 0.44 -7.34
N LEU A 42 -2.32 -0.41 -7.06
CA LEU A 42 -1.21 -0.02 -6.20
C LEU A 42 -0.34 1.04 -6.89
N PRO A 43 0.12 2.06 -6.17
CA PRO A 43 1.05 3.03 -6.75
C PRO A 43 2.36 2.36 -7.18
N ASP A 44 2.95 2.84 -8.27
CA ASP A 44 4.18 2.25 -8.84
C ASP A 44 5.34 2.28 -7.84
N TRP A 45 5.35 3.27 -6.93
CA TRP A 45 6.35 3.38 -5.87
C TRP A 45 6.34 2.22 -4.86
N VAL A 46 5.26 1.44 -4.78
CA VAL A 46 5.18 0.27 -3.90
C VAL A 46 6.23 -0.77 -4.28
N SER A 47 6.49 -0.99 -5.59
CA SER A 47 7.55 -1.89 -6.08
C SER A 47 8.94 -1.54 -5.54
N LYS A 48 9.18 -0.28 -5.19
CA LYS A 48 10.48 0.24 -4.74
C LYS A 48 10.69 0.02 -3.24
N LEU A 49 9.70 -0.48 -2.50
CA LEU A 49 9.77 -0.67 -1.04
C LEU A 49 10.46 -1.98 -0.68
N HIS A 50 11.77 -2.10 -0.96
CA HIS A 50 12.52 -3.33 -0.75
C HIS A 50 12.57 -3.81 0.72
N ASN A 51 12.27 -2.92 1.67
CA ASN A 51 12.22 -3.23 3.10
C ASN A 51 10.82 -3.54 3.63
N LEU A 52 9.80 -3.53 2.76
CA LEU A 52 8.43 -3.75 3.19
C LEU A 52 8.23 -5.20 3.64
N VAL A 53 7.79 -5.35 4.88
CA VAL A 53 7.52 -6.65 5.51
C VAL A 53 6.04 -6.95 5.54
N ARG A 54 5.21 -5.91 5.72
CA ARG A 54 3.75 -6.05 5.78
C ARG A 54 3.06 -4.98 4.95
N ILE A 55 2.07 -5.41 4.17
CA ILE A 55 1.10 -4.53 3.52
C ILE A 55 -0.33 -4.95 3.89
N GLY A 56 -1.14 -3.96 4.28
CA GLY A 56 -2.57 -4.11 4.55
C GLY A 56 -3.36 -3.19 3.63
N LEU A 57 -4.34 -3.76 2.93
CA LEU A 57 -5.28 -3.05 2.07
C LEU A 57 -6.68 -3.25 2.66
N HIS A 58 -7.31 -2.14 3.05
CA HIS A 58 -8.62 -2.12 3.69
C HIS A 58 -9.59 -1.30 2.86
N TRP A 59 -10.80 -1.80 2.65
CA TRP A 59 -11.84 -1.16 1.82
C TRP A 59 -11.37 -0.84 0.39
N SER A 60 -10.48 -1.68 -0.14
CA SER A 60 -9.91 -1.50 -1.47
C SER A 60 -10.67 -2.31 -2.52
N ARG A 61 -10.75 -1.79 -3.74
CA ARG A 61 -11.33 -2.50 -4.90
C ARG A 61 -10.22 -2.87 -5.88
N ILE A 62 -9.16 -3.45 -5.34
CA ILE A 62 -7.93 -3.63 -6.08
C ILE A 62 -8.04 -4.77 -7.08
N SER A 63 -7.49 -4.58 -8.28
CA SER A 63 -7.45 -5.65 -9.29
C SER A 63 -6.35 -6.67 -8.98
N ASP A 64 -6.57 -7.92 -9.37
CA ASP A 64 -5.59 -9.01 -9.24
C ASP A 64 -4.28 -8.68 -9.96
N ASP A 65 -4.36 -8.04 -11.13
CA ASP A 65 -3.19 -7.57 -11.87
C ASP A 65 -2.34 -6.59 -11.06
N SER A 66 -2.97 -5.73 -10.27
CA SER A 66 -2.25 -4.79 -9.40
C SER A 66 -1.57 -5.48 -8.23
N LEU A 67 -2.06 -6.65 -7.79
CA LEU A 67 -1.45 -7.42 -6.71
C LEU A 67 -0.18 -8.16 -7.15
N LYS A 68 0.06 -8.35 -8.45
CA LYS A 68 1.30 -8.96 -8.98
C LYS A 68 2.56 -8.23 -8.52
N ILE A 69 2.47 -6.92 -8.26
CA ILE A 69 3.58 -6.11 -7.73
C ILE A 69 4.07 -6.60 -6.36
N LEU A 70 3.23 -7.31 -5.59
CA LEU A 70 3.63 -7.86 -4.30
C LEU A 70 4.65 -9.00 -4.48
N GLY A 71 4.62 -9.70 -5.61
CA GLY A 71 5.55 -10.78 -5.93
C GLY A 71 6.99 -10.31 -6.18
N VAL A 72 7.20 -9.02 -6.47
CA VAL A 72 8.56 -8.46 -6.66
C VAL A 72 9.16 -7.91 -5.37
N LEU A 73 8.43 -7.95 -4.24
CA LEU A 73 8.90 -7.40 -2.96
C LEU A 73 9.69 -8.46 -2.18
N PRO A 74 11.03 -8.31 -2.05
CA PRO A 74 11.89 -9.40 -1.58
C PRO A 74 11.74 -9.73 -0.09
N LYS A 75 11.16 -8.83 0.72
CA LYS A 75 11.02 -8.99 2.17
C LYS A 75 9.56 -9.05 2.64
N LEU A 76 8.61 -9.13 1.71
CA LEU A 76 7.20 -9.15 2.07
C LEU A 76 6.85 -10.50 2.71
N LEU A 77 6.44 -10.46 3.98
CA LEU A 77 6.06 -11.65 4.75
C LEU A 77 4.57 -11.73 5.02
N LYS A 78 3.87 -10.59 4.98
CA LYS A 78 2.45 -10.54 5.30
C LYS A 78 1.70 -9.60 4.36
N PHE A 79 0.69 -10.16 3.71
CA PHE A 79 -0.33 -9.44 2.99
C PHE A 79 -1.67 -9.61 3.71
N GLN A 80 -2.45 -8.53 3.78
CA GLN A 80 -3.83 -8.57 4.26
C GLN A 80 -4.69 -7.75 3.31
N LEU A 81 -5.78 -8.34 2.85
CA LEU A 81 -6.82 -7.69 2.09
C LEU A 81 -8.13 -7.88 2.85
N THR A 82 -8.80 -6.79 3.20
CA THR A 82 -10.07 -6.84 3.92
C THR A 82 -11.05 -5.84 3.34
N ASN A 83 -12.16 -6.35 2.83
CA ASN A 83 -13.32 -5.56 2.45
C ASN A 83 -14.37 -5.86 3.51
N GLU A 84 -14.51 -4.98 4.51
CA GLU A 84 -15.63 -5.12 5.44
C GLU A 84 -16.93 -4.75 4.70
N ILE A 85 -17.93 -5.61 4.86
CA ILE A 85 -19.26 -5.57 4.21
C ILE A 85 -20.15 -4.59 4.96
#